data_AF-A0A6P7G148-F1
#
_entry.id   AF-A0A6P7G148-F1
#
_cell.length_a   1.000
_cell.length_b   1.000
_cell.length_c   1.000
_cell.angle_alpha   90.00
_cell.angle_beta   90.00
_cell.angle_gamma   90.00
#
_symmetry.space_group_name_H-M   'P 1'
#
loop_
_entity.id
_entity.type
_entity.pdbx_description
1 polymer ?
#
loop_
_entity_poly.entity_id
_entity_poly.type
_entity_poly.pdbx_seq_one_letter_code
_entity_poly.pdbx_strand_id
1 'polypeptide(L)'
;MPRKKTQYLPGSTTPKKKSTISQYFSTSNCVSCEEQTQTSICEQCQARPQTTMVTLMEKMRNWERNSQNILMVCQSCISSPTEVKCISLDCPVYYRRIQTSRDEQQTTYIRQLLSSIEF
;
A
#
# COMPACT_ATOMS: atom_id res chain seq x y z
N MET A 1 16.27 6.39 -9.66
CA MET A 1 15.04 6.63 -8.86
C MET A 1 15.21 5.94 -7.51
N PRO A 2 15.02 6.62 -6.37
CA PRO A 2 15.27 6.03 -5.06
C PRO A 2 14.31 4.86 -4.80
N ARG A 3 14.84 3.78 -4.19
CA ARG A 3 14.11 2.57 -3.85
C ARG A 3 13.11 2.92 -2.73
N LYS A 4 11.83 3.00 -3.07
CA LYS A 4 10.75 3.19 -2.09
C LYS A 4 10.77 2.01 -1.12
N LYS A 5 10.82 2.26 0.19
CA LYS A 5 10.63 1.20 1.21
C LYS A 5 9.24 0.60 1.02
N THR A 6 9.16 -0.71 0.80
CA THR A 6 7.88 -1.38 0.65
C THR A 6 7.23 -1.53 2.02
N GLN A 7 6.21 -0.73 2.30
CA GLN A 7 5.42 -0.81 3.52
C GLN A 7 4.35 -1.90 3.34
N TYR A 8 4.68 -3.17 3.55
CA TYR A 8 3.66 -4.23 3.53
C TYR A 8 2.82 -4.16 4.81
N LEU A 9 1.56 -3.75 4.65
CA LEU A 9 0.57 -3.78 5.72
C LEU A 9 0.20 -5.24 6.06
N PRO A 10 0.03 -5.57 7.36
CA PRO A 10 -0.08 -6.95 7.84
C PRO A 10 -1.31 -7.71 7.30
N GLY A 11 -2.30 -7.03 6.70
CA GLY A 11 -3.49 -7.66 6.12
C GLY A 11 -3.37 -8.11 4.65
N SER A 12 -2.25 -7.87 3.96
CA SER A 12 -2.13 -8.19 2.52
C SER A 12 -1.46 -9.54 2.22
N THR A 13 -1.12 -10.34 3.23
CA THR A 13 -0.39 -11.60 3.03
C THR A 13 -1.29 -12.81 3.26
N THR A 14 -1.62 -13.50 2.17
CA THR A 14 -2.01 -14.92 2.22
C THR A 14 -0.96 -15.72 3.03
N PRO A 15 -1.35 -16.83 3.68
CA PRO A 15 -0.44 -17.60 4.54
C PRO A 15 0.65 -18.25 3.69
N LYS A 16 1.75 -17.53 3.48
CA LYS A 16 2.95 -18.06 2.85
C LYS A 16 3.68 -18.95 3.85
N LYS A 17 4.11 -20.12 3.40
CA LYS A 17 5.01 -21.01 4.15
C LYS A 17 6.12 -20.17 4.79
N LYS A 18 6.33 -20.38 6.09
CA LYS A 18 7.35 -19.65 6.84
C LYS A 18 8.74 -20.07 6.33
N SER A 19 9.41 -19.21 5.57
CA SER A 19 10.67 -19.42 4.86
C SER A 19 11.79 -18.46 5.29
N THR A 20 11.49 -17.36 6.01
CA THR A 20 12.50 -16.38 6.43
C THR A 20 12.37 -16.01 7.91
N ILE A 21 13.51 -15.73 8.55
CA ILE A 21 13.63 -15.31 9.96
C ILE A 21 12.69 -14.13 10.29
N SER A 22 12.48 -13.20 9.35
CA SER A 22 11.57 -12.06 9.50
C SER A 22 10.13 -12.44 9.84
N GLN A 23 9.68 -13.65 9.49
CA GLN A 23 8.31 -14.12 9.75
C GLN A 23 8.09 -14.61 11.19
N TYR A 24 9.15 -14.70 11.99
CA TYR A 24 9.09 -15.01 13.42
C TYR A 24 9.10 -13.74 14.29
N PHE A 25 9.30 -12.56 13.70
CA PHE A 25 9.20 -11.28 14.40
C PHE A 25 7.76 -10.78 14.34
N SER A 26 7.08 -10.77 15.49
CA SER A 26 5.70 -10.29 15.65
C SER A 26 5.58 -8.76 15.68
N THR A 27 6.65 -8.03 15.34
CA THR A 27 6.67 -6.57 15.37
C THR A 27 6.01 -6.03 14.10
N SER A 28 4.79 -5.54 14.22
CA SER A 28 4.13 -4.75 13.17
C SER A 28 4.47 -3.27 13.34
N ASN A 29 4.20 -2.45 12.33
CA ASN A 29 4.29 -0.99 12.48
C ASN A 29 2.88 -0.42 12.42
N CYS A 30 2.63 0.64 13.16
CA CYS A 30 1.37 1.35 13.12
C CYS A 30 1.11 1.86 11.69
N VAL A 31 -0.09 1.59 11.14
CA VAL A 31 -0.46 2.03 9.78
C VAL A 31 -0.43 3.55 9.63
N SER A 32 -0.69 4.28 10.72
CA SER A 32 -0.72 5.75 10.76
C SER A 32 0.68 6.34 10.93
N CYS A 33 1.31 6.16 12.10
CA CYS A 33 2.58 6.80 12.47
C CYS A 33 3.85 5.97 12.19
N GLU A 34 3.72 4.71 11.77
CA GLU A 34 4.84 3.81 11.44
C GLU A 34 5.75 3.42 12.61
N GLU A 35 5.35 3.74 13.83
CA GLU A 35 6.02 3.30 15.04
C GLU A 35 5.80 1.80 15.28
N GLN A 36 6.77 1.14 15.92
CA GLN A 36 6.73 -0.30 16.16
C GLN A 36 5.63 -0.65 17.17
N THR A 37 4.69 -1.51 16.75
CA THR A 37 3.51 -1.91 17.53
C THR A 37 3.22 -3.40 17.39
N GLN A 38 2.51 -3.98 18.36
CA GLN A 38 1.95 -5.34 18.23
C GLN A 38 0.55 -5.33 17.62
N THR A 39 -0.09 -4.16 17.58
CA THR A 39 -1.41 -3.90 17.01
C THR A 39 -1.31 -3.14 15.69
N SER A 40 -2.37 -3.15 14.87
CA SER A 40 -2.40 -2.39 13.61
C SER A 40 -2.29 -0.87 13.82
N ILE A 41 -2.85 -0.37 14.93
CA ILE A 41 -2.85 1.04 15.31
C ILE A 41 -2.29 1.16 16.74
N CYS A 42 -1.33 2.06 16.97
CA CYS A 42 -0.80 2.31 18.31
C CYS A 42 -1.84 3.01 19.20
N GLU A 43 -1.70 2.91 20.51
CA GLU A 43 -2.60 3.55 21.49
C GLU A 43 -2.69 5.07 21.28
N GLN A 44 -1.59 5.72 20.89
CA GLN A 44 -1.58 7.17 20.62
C GLN A 44 -2.44 7.55 19.40
N CYS A 45 -2.40 6.73 18.34
CA CYS A 45 -3.21 6.94 17.15
C CYS A 45 -4.68 6.58 17.41
N GLN A 46 -4.94 5.62 18.31
CA GLN A 46 -6.28 5.28 18.74
C GLN A 46 -6.91 6.38 19.60
N ALA A 47 -6.13 7.08 20.42
CA ALA A 47 -6.58 8.23 21.21
C ALA A 47 -6.91 9.47 20.35
N ARG A 48 -6.47 9.53 19.09
CA ARG A 48 -6.72 10.63 18.15
C ARG A 48 -7.36 10.13 16.84
N PRO A 49 -8.61 9.63 16.89
CA PRO A 49 -9.24 8.97 15.74
C PRO A 49 -9.37 9.88 14.52
N GLN A 50 -9.71 11.16 14.72
CA GLN A 50 -9.86 12.14 13.63
C GLN A 50 -8.56 12.34 12.84
N THR A 51 -7.43 12.55 13.53
CA THR A 51 -6.13 12.73 12.88
C THR A 51 -5.66 11.45 12.19
N THR A 52 -5.88 10.30 12.83
CA THR A 52 -5.56 8.98 12.27
C THR A 52 -6.36 8.73 10.99
N MET A 53 -7.66 9.02 11.00
CA MET A 53 -8.55 8.86 9.85
C MET A 53 -8.10 9.71 8.66
N VAL A 54 -7.80 11.00 8.88
CA VAL A 54 -7.28 11.89 7.81
C VAL A 54 -5.97 11.36 7.23
N THR A 55 -5.03 10.96 8.09
CA THR A 55 -3.73 10.40 7.66
C THR A 55 -3.90 9.13 6.83
N LEU A 56 -4.79 8.23 7.26
CA LEU A 56 -5.08 6.99 6.54
C LEU A 56 -5.76 7.24 5.19
N MET A 57 -6.72 8.17 5.14
CA MET A 57 -7.39 8.58 3.90
C MET A 57 -6.40 9.24 2.93
N GLU A 58 -5.47 10.06 3.42
CA GLU A 58 -4.43 10.67 2.59
C GLU A 58 -3.48 9.62 2.02
N LYS A 59 -3.04 8.65 2.84
CA LYS A 59 -2.23 7.51 2.38
C LYS A 59 -2.93 6.73 1.27
N MET A 60 -4.21 6.40 1.46
CA MET A 60 -5.04 5.71 0.45
C MET A 60 -5.13 6.52 -0.85
N ARG A 61 -5.47 7.80 -0.76
CA ARG A 61 -5.58 8.70 -1.92
C ARG A 61 -4.27 8.80 -2.68
N ASN A 62 -3.13 8.81 -1.99
CA ASN A 62 -1.82 8.86 -2.62
C ASN A 62 -1.49 7.57 -3.40
N TRP A 63 -1.86 6.39 -2.88
CA TRP A 63 -1.69 5.14 -3.60
C TRP A 63 -2.56 5.06 -4.85
N GLU A 64 -3.84 5.40 -4.74
CA GLU A 64 -4.77 5.44 -5.89
C GLU A 64 -4.26 6.40 -6.97
N ARG A 65 -3.89 7.63 -6.58
CA ARG A 65 -3.36 8.64 -7.51
C ARG A 65 -2.09 8.16 -8.20
N ASN A 66 -1.15 7.56 -7.47
CA ASN A 66 0.09 7.08 -8.06
C ASN A 66 -0.15 5.92 -9.02
N SER A 67 -1.08 5.01 -8.71
CA SER A 67 -1.46 3.93 -9.61
C SER A 67 -2.09 4.49 -10.89
N GLN A 68 -3.07 5.38 -10.76
CA GLN A 68 -3.73 6.05 -11.89
C GLN A 68 -2.73 6.80 -12.78
N ASN A 69 -1.80 7.56 -12.19
CA ASN A 69 -0.77 8.29 -12.94
C ASN A 69 0.10 7.36 -13.78
N ILE A 70 0.52 6.22 -13.22
CA ILE A 70 1.34 5.25 -13.95
C ILE A 70 0.54 4.51 -15.02
N LEU A 71 -0.73 4.19 -14.75
CA LEU A 71 -1.62 3.62 -15.75
C LEU A 71 -1.83 4.58 -16.92
N MET A 72 -2.04 5.87 -16.67
CA MET A 72 -2.17 6.88 -17.74
C MET A 72 -0.91 6.91 -18.62
N VAL A 73 0.29 6.93 -18.03
CA VAL A 73 1.55 6.86 -18.80
C VAL A 73 1.62 5.62 -19.67
N CYS A 74 1.25 4.46 -19.13
CA CYS A 74 1.25 3.22 -19.90
C CYS A 74 0.18 3.18 -21.00
N GLN A 75 -1.02 3.73 -20.74
CA GLN A 75 -2.10 3.84 -21.72
C GLN A 75 -1.70 4.75 -22.88
N SER A 76 -1.07 5.90 -22.59
CA SER A 76 -0.53 6.79 -23.62
C SER A 76 0.58 6.13 -24.45
N CYS A 77 1.40 5.27 -23.84
CA CYS A 77 2.46 4.55 -24.55
C CYS A 77 1.94 3.46 -25.50
N ILE A 78 0.87 2.75 -25.11
CA ILE A 78 0.30 1.63 -25.89
C ILE A 78 -0.81 2.12 -26.85
N SER A 79 -1.30 3.35 -26.67
CA SER A 79 -2.45 3.91 -27.40
C SER A 79 -3.71 3.06 -27.27
N SER A 80 -3.87 2.37 -26.13
CA SER A 80 -5.04 1.53 -25.83
C SER A 80 -5.68 1.95 -24.50
N PRO A 81 -7.00 2.18 -24.45
CA PRO A 81 -7.67 2.70 -23.27
C PRO A 81 -8.07 1.63 -22.24
N THR A 82 -8.06 0.34 -22.60
CA THR A 82 -8.67 -0.71 -21.77
C THR A 82 -7.69 -1.31 -20.76
N GLU A 83 -6.80 -2.18 -21.21
CA GLU A 83 -5.98 -3.00 -20.31
C GLU A 83 -4.50 -2.95 -20.70
N VAL A 84 -3.66 -2.56 -19.73
CA VAL A 84 -2.21 -2.47 -19.91
C VAL A 84 -1.56 -3.83 -19.64
N LYS A 85 -1.33 -4.64 -20.68
CA LYS A 85 -0.65 -5.96 -20.60
C LYS A 85 0.85 -5.92 -20.94
N CYS A 86 1.46 -4.74 -21.06
CA CYS A 86 2.87 -4.62 -21.42
C CYS A 86 3.80 -5.30 -20.39
N ILE A 87 4.74 -6.11 -20.87
CA ILE A 87 5.75 -6.84 -20.08
C ILE A 87 7.20 -6.50 -20.46
N SER A 88 7.41 -5.42 -21.20
CA SER A 88 8.76 -4.99 -21.61
C SER A 88 9.61 -4.70 -20.38
N LEU A 89 10.69 -5.46 -20.21
CA LEU A 89 11.65 -5.29 -19.12
C LEU A 89 12.57 -4.07 -19.33
N ASP A 90 12.69 -3.62 -20.59
CA ASP A 90 13.41 -2.40 -20.98
C ASP A 90 12.62 -1.13 -20.67
N CYS A 91 11.32 -1.25 -20.37
CA CYS A 91 10.50 -0.11 -20.02
C CYS A 91 10.84 0.39 -18.60
N PRO A 92 11.28 1.65 -18.43
CA PRO A 92 11.63 2.20 -17.12
C PRO A 92 10.42 2.32 -16.17
N VAL A 93 9.20 2.22 -16.70
CA VAL A 93 7.94 2.33 -15.95
C VAL A 93 7.40 0.96 -15.50
N TYR A 94 7.87 -0.14 -16.09
CA TYR A 94 7.30 -1.48 -15.86
C TYR A 94 7.29 -1.87 -14.37
N TYR A 95 8.45 -1.84 -13.71
CA TYR A 95 8.54 -2.19 -12.30
C TYR A 95 7.82 -1.20 -11.38
N ARG A 96 7.75 0.08 -11.79
CA ARG A 96 6.98 1.09 -11.07
C ARG A 96 5.48 0.79 -11.12
N ARG A 97 4.95 0.39 -12.27
CA ARG A 97 3.55 -0.04 -12.42
C ARG A 97 3.22 -1.22 -11.50
N ILE A 98 4.11 -2.21 -11.42
CA ILE A 98 3.93 -3.35 -10.52
C ILE A 98 3.93 -2.89 -9.06
N GLN A 99 4.84 -1.98 -8.69
CA GLN A 99 4.91 -1.45 -7.34
C GLN A 99 3.65 -0.67 -6.95
N THR A 100 3.19 0.26 -7.80
CA THR A 100 2.00 1.06 -7.52
C THR A 100 0.73 0.23 -7.50
N SER A 101 0.64 -0.82 -8.32
CA SER A 101 -0.47 -1.77 -8.28
C SER A 101 -0.50 -2.57 -6.96
N ARG A 102 0.66 -2.97 -6.43
CA ARG A 102 0.74 -3.61 -5.11
C ARG A 102 0.37 -2.65 -3.99
N ASP A 103 0.84 -1.40 -4.06
CA ASP A 103 0.49 -0.36 -3.09
C ASP A 103 -1.03 -0.09 -3.10
N GLU A 104 -1.64 -0.05 -4.29
CA GLU A 104 -3.09 0.12 -4.46
C GLU A 104 -3.90 -1.03 -3.85
N GLN A 105 -3.41 -2.28 -3.92
CA GLN A 105 -4.07 -3.41 -3.25
C GLN A 105 -4.16 -3.25 -1.72
N GLN A 106 -3.28 -2.44 -1.13
CA GLN A 106 -3.29 -2.17 0.31
C GLN A 106 -4.40 -1.19 0.72
N THR A 107 -4.97 -0.44 -0.24
CA THR A 107 -6.11 0.47 0.02
C THR A 107 -7.30 -0.28 0.62
N THR A 108 -7.55 -1.52 0.19
CA THR A 108 -8.60 -2.39 0.73
C THR A 108 -8.44 -2.61 2.23
N TYR A 109 -7.21 -2.82 2.70
CA TYR A 109 -6.92 -2.99 4.12
C TYR A 109 -7.15 -1.68 4.91
N ILE A 110 -6.73 -0.54 4.35
CA ILE A 110 -7.01 0.77 4.96
C ILE A 110 -8.52 1.02 5.06
N ARG A 111 -9.30 0.71 4.02
CA ARG A 111 -10.76 0.85 4.04
C ARG A 111 -11.41 0.00 5.14
N GLN A 112 -10.93 -1.24 5.32
CA GLN A 112 -11.38 -2.10 6.41
C GLN A 112 -11.05 -1.50 7.78
N LEU A 113 -9.84 -0.96 7.97
CA LEU A 113 -9.47 -0.28 9.21
C LEU A 113 -10.32 0.95 9.48
N LEU A 114 -10.58 1.78 8.46
CA LEU A 114 -11.42 2.97 8.59
C LEU A 114 -12.85 2.61 9.01
N SER A 115 -13.44 1.56 8.42
CA SER A 115 -14.76 1.06 8.82
C SER A 115 -14.83 0.54 10.27
N SER A 116 -13.68 0.19 10.87
CA SER A 116 -13.61 -0.22 12.28
C SER A 116 -13.40 0.95 13.26
N ILE A 117 -13.03 2.13 12.75
CA ILE A 117 -12.77 3.35 13.54
C ILE A 117 -13.99 4.29 13.52
N GLU A 118 -14.81 4.23 12.47
CA GLU A 118 -16.10 4.91 12.41
C GLU A 118 -17.07 4.27 13.41
N PHE A 119 -17.46 5.05 14.43
CA PHE A 119 -18.55 4.74 15.36
C PHE A 119 -19.89 5.12 14.74
#